data_AF-A0A2U2DG94-F1
#
_entry.id   AF-A0A2U2DG94-F1
#
_cell.length_a   1.000
_cell.length_b   1.000
_cell.length_c   1.000
_cell.angle_alpha   90.00
_cell.angle_beta   90.00
_cell.angle_gamma   90.00
#
_symmetry.space_group_name_H-M   'P 1'
#
loop_
_entity.id
_entity.type
_entity.pdbx_description
1 polymer ?
#
loop_
_entity_poly.entity_id
_entity_poly.type
_entity_poly.pdbx_seq_one_letter_code
_entity_poly.pdbx_strand_id
1 'polypeptide(L)'
;MRQSKSRFERGPEVYSEVLRRNVPGPIIRIGNLRFSDGGQTERCMMAGIDGEPVAGSIRMPIGSMLGTKEQQERPLGGTGASPGESNAWFCDAFDVCHHEYVPGGKRRSGRSFSRDEAAAMLAEAIANTPVMPEVYQCEDGIAAGTARYADNFIGMKKAPKGSGGSIAWQDLSDKIAEREKWEEIERSLSDEDLTVLNAAANAKSYAEIGLAVRQSPEYARRKGGRRALIAANDNLMAAISAATAA
;
A
#
# COMPACT_ATOMS: atom_id res chain seq x y z
N MET A 1 -17.12 -41.43 38.63
CA MET A 1 -17.43 -39.98 38.47
C MET A 1 -16.54 -39.18 39.41
N ARG A 2 -15.42 -38.64 38.91
CA ARG A 2 -14.51 -37.77 39.68
C ARG A 2 -14.64 -36.35 39.13
N GLN A 3 -15.23 -35.45 39.90
CA GLN A 3 -15.14 -34.01 39.63
C GLN A 3 -13.75 -33.53 40.04
N SER A 4 -12.89 -33.24 39.05
CA SER A 4 -11.62 -32.56 39.29
C SER A 4 -11.86 -31.05 39.31
N LYS A 5 -11.88 -30.46 40.51
CA LYS A 5 -11.74 -29.01 40.70
C LYS A 5 -10.31 -28.61 40.30
N SER A 6 -10.13 -28.04 39.11
CA SER A 6 -8.89 -27.34 38.78
C SER A 6 -8.90 -25.98 39.48
N ARG A 7 -8.17 -25.93 40.59
CA ARG A 7 -7.85 -24.73 41.35
C ARG A 7 -6.86 -23.91 40.51
N PHE A 8 -7.35 -22.96 39.72
CA PHE A 8 -6.47 -21.96 39.10
C PHE A 8 -6.02 -21.00 40.20
N GLU A 9 -4.76 -21.13 40.59
CA GLU A 9 -4.09 -20.21 41.51
C GLU A 9 -4.03 -18.83 40.85
N ARG A 10 -4.61 -17.83 41.52
CA ARG A 10 -4.57 -16.42 41.11
C ARG A 10 -3.14 -15.91 41.32
N GLY A 11 -2.42 -15.72 40.21
CA GLY A 11 -1.23 -14.87 40.16
C GLY A 11 -1.57 -13.39 40.43
N PRO A 12 -0.56 -12.56 40.74
CA PRO A 12 -0.74 -11.25 41.35
C PRO A 12 -1.44 -10.24 40.42
N GLU A 13 -2.27 -9.41 41.04
CA GLU A 13 -3.09 -8.35 40.45
C GLU A 13 -2.24 -7.26 39.78
N VAL A 14 -1.87 -7.42 38.50
CA VAL A 14 -1.20 -6.37 37.72
C VAL A 14 -1.58 -6.43 36.23
N TYR A 15 -2.86 -6.31 35.86
CA TYR A 15 -3.30 -6.09 34.46
C TYR A 15 -4.64 -5.34 34.35
N SER A 16 -5.01 -4.53 35.35
CA SER A 16 -6.38 -3.98 35.46
C SER A 16 -6.71 -2.83 34.52
N GLU A 17 -5.74 -2.17 33.87
CA GLU A 17 -6.03 -1.06 32.95
C GLU A 17 -6.22 -1.48 31.47
N VAL A 18 -5.68 -2.62 31.06
CA VAL A 18 -5.69 -3.05 29.64
C VAL A 18 -6.96 -3.83 29.28
N LEU A 19 -7.61 -4.45 30.25
CA LEU A 19 -8.75 -5.36 30.07
C LEU A 19 -10.04 -4.72 30.60
N ARG A 20 -10.95 -4.30 29.71
CA ARG A 20 -12.31 -3.90 30.11
C ARG A 20 -13.28 -5.04 29.89
N ARG A 21 -14.09 -5.31 30.91
CA ARG A 21 -15.17 -6.31 30.90
C ARG A 21 -16.47 -5.63 31.29
N ASN A 22 -17.59 -6.09 30.74
CA ASN A 22 -18.88 -5.85 31.38
C ASN A 22 -18.93 -6.70 32.65
N VAL A 23 -19.43 -6.17 33.77
CA VAL A 23 -19.59 -6.95 35.01
C VAL A 23 -21.04 -7.42 35.11
N PRO A 24 -21.35 -8.74 35.20
CA PRO A 24 -20.55 -9.92 34.86
C PRO A 24 -20.80 -10.32 33.39
N GLY A 25 -19.79 -10.20 32.54
CA GLY A 25 -19.98 -10.34 31.10
C GLY A 25 -18.67 -10.56 30.33
N PRO A 26 -18.79 -10.76 29.00
CA PRO A 26 -17.65 -11.03 28.13
C PRO A 26 -16.63 -9.87 28.14
N ILE A 27 -15.39 -10.19 27.75
CA ILE A 27 -14.35 -9.19 27.52
C ILE A 27 -14.79 -8.33 26.33
N ILE A 28 -14.85 -7.01 26.52
CA ILE A 28 -15.29 -6.05 25.49
C ILE A 28 -14.12 -5.28 24.88
N ARG A 29 -12.98 -5.22 25.57
CA ARG A 29 -11.80 -4.50 25.11
C ARG A 29 -10.50 -5.06 25.69
N ILE A 30 -9.49 -5.20 24.82
CA ILE A 30 -8.09 -5.48 25.18
C ILE A 30 -7.22 -4.44 24.47
N GLY A 31 -6.72 -3.43 25.20
CA GLY A 31 -5.97 -2.32 24.58
C GLY A 31 -6.82 -1.55 23.56
N ASN A 32 -6.44 -1.56 22.27
CA ASN A 32 -7.22 -0.96 21.18
C ASN A 32 -8.20 -1.93 20.51
N LEU A 33 -8.10 -3.23 20.81
CA LEU A 33 -8.97 -4.25 20.24
C LEU A 33 -10.32 -4.23 20.96
N ARG A 34 -11.40 -4.21 20.18
CA ARG A 34 -12.79 -4.23 20.67
C ARG A 34 -13.39 -5.59 20.36
N PHE A 35 -14.26 -6.06 21.24
CA PHE A 35 -14.93 -7.36 21.12
C PHE A 35 -16.44 -7.18 21.33
N SER A 36 -17.23 -7.95 20.58
CA SER A 36 -18.68 -7.92 20.67
C SER A 36 -19.16 -8.54 21.98
N ASP A 37 -20.11 -7.88 22.63
CA ASP A 37 -20.91 -8.40 23.74
C ASP A 37 -22.15 -9.17 23.26
N GLY A 38 -22.24 -9.42 21.95
CA GLY A 38 -23.37 -10.06 21.31
C GLY A 38 -24.50 -9.09 20.96
N GLY A 39 -24.44 -7.81 21.31
CA GLY A 39 -25.43 -6.80 20.93
C GLY A 39 -25.05 -5.98 19.69
N GLN A 40 -23.76 -5.96 19.36
CA GLN A 40 -23.22 -5.12 18.28
C GLN A 40 -23.46 -5.71 16.90
N THR A 41 -23.62 -4.83 15.91
CA THR A 41 -23.74 -5.20 14.49
C THR A 41 -22.59 -4.61 13.69
N GLU A 42 -22.13 -5.33 12.67
CA GLU A 42 -21.13 -4.84 11.72
C GLU A 42 -21.65 -4.87 10.30
N ARG A 43 -21.20 -3.88 9.51
CA ARG A 43 -21.47 -3.83 8.08
C ARG A 43 -20.59 -4.85 7.38
N CYS A 44 -21.20 -5.67 6.53
CA CYS A 44 -20.52 -6.68 5.73
C CYS A 44 -21.24 -6.82 4.38
N MET A 45 -20.59 -7.52 3.45
CA MET A 45 -21.24 -7.98 2.23
C MET A 45 -21.85 -9.36 2.51
N MET A 46 -23.14 -9.51 2.26
CA MET A 46 -23.87 -10.76 2.36
C MET A 46 -24.22 -11.25 0.96
N ALA A 47 -24.24 -12.57 0.75
CA ALA A 47 -24.81 -13.12 -0.47
C ALA A 47 -26.32 -12.87 -0.47
N GLY A 48 -26.81 -12.17 -1.49
CA GLY A 48 -28.23 -12.03 -1.77
C GLY A 48 -28.85 -13.36 -2.17
N ILE A 49 -30.18 -13.37 -2.31
CA ILE A 49 -30.93 -14.59 -2.73
C ILE A 49 -30.42 -15.12 -4.09
N ASP A 50 -29.96 -14.22 -4.95
CA ASP A 50 -29.42 -14.53 -6.28
C ASP A 50 -27.90 -14.77 -6.28
N GLY A 51 -27.24 -14.78 -5.11
CA GLY A 51 -25.79 -14.98 -4.97
C GLY A 51 -24.94 -13.71 -5.13
N GLU A 52 -25.53 -12.59 -5.54
CA GLU A 52 -24.85 -11.30 -5.67
C GLU A 52 -24.49 -10.69 -4.30
N PRO A 53 -23.34 -10.00 -4.15
CA PRO A 53 -22.95 -9.38 -2.89
C PRO A 53 -23.81 -8.12 -2.61
N VAL A 54 -24.58 -8.16 -1.53
CA VAL A 54 -25.41 -7.06 -1.05
C VAL A 54 -24.88 -6.55 0.29
N ALA A 55 -24.74 -5.23 0.42
CA ALA A 55 -24.34 -4.62 1.68
C ALA A 55 -25.44 -4.79 2.73
N GLY A 56 -25.07 -5.27 3.91
CA GLY A 56 -25.98 -5.26 5.05
C GLY A 56 -25.26 -5.36 6.38
N SER A 57 -26.03 -5.49 7.45
CA SER A 57 -25.52 -5.53 8.82
C SER A 57 -25.78 -6.89 9.44
N ILE A 58 -24.73 -7.57 9.91
CA ILE A 58 -24.84 -8.82 10.67
C ILE A 58 -24.62 -8.53 12.16
N ARG A 59 -25.38 -9.23 13.01
CA ARG A 59 -25.16 -9.23 14.46
C ARG A 59 -23.96 -10.09 14.80
N MET A 60 -23.01 -9.49 15.50
CA MET A 60 -21.73 -10.11 15.80
C MET A 60 -21.81 -11.01 17.03
N PRO A 61 -21.36 -12.28 16.98
CA PRO A 61 -21.38 -13.20 18.12
C PRO A 61 -20.60 -12.68 19.32
N ILE A 62 -20.94 -13.15 20.52
CA ILE A 62 -20.20 -12.78 21.73
C ILE A 62 -18.71 -13.18 21.58
N GLY A 63 -17.81 -12.23 21.81
CA GLY A 63 -16.36 -12.42 21.75
C GLY A 63 -15.74 -12.25 20.36
N SER A 64 -16.53 -11.99 19.31
CA SER A 64 -15.96 -11.66 18.00
C SER A 64 -15.26 -10.30 18.04
N MET A 65 -14.11 -10.19 17.40
CA MET A 65 -13.39 -8.93 17.30
C MET A 65 -14.16 -7.95 16.39
N LEU A 66 -14.22 -6.68 16.82
CA LEU A 66 -14.93 -5.60 16.12
C LEU A 66 -13.95 -4.60 15.50
N GLY A 67 -14.35 -3.98 14.40
CA GLY A 67 -13.62 -2.93 13.71
C GLY A 67 -12.36 -3.43 13.00
N THR A 68 -12.24 -4.73 12.77
CA THR A 68 -11.11 -5.30 12.04
C THR A 68 -11.33 -5.12 10.56
N LYS A 69 -10.45 -4.34 9.93
CA LYS A 69 -10.35 -4.29 8.48
C LYS A 69 -9.20 -5.18 8.05
N GLU A 70 -9.41 -5.95 6.98
CA GLU A 70 -8.34 -6.73 6.41
C GLU A 70 -7.25 -5.79 5.91
N GLN A 71 -6.00 -6.08 6.28
CA GLN A 71 -4.86 -5.23 5.93
C GLN A 71 -4.55 -5.24 4.41
N GLN A 72 -5.20 -6.12 3.64
CA GLN A 72 -5.11 -6.21 2.18
C GLN A 72 -5.71 -5.01 1.43
N GLU A 73 -6.51 -4.14 2.06
CA GLU A 73 -6.91 -2.87 1.42
C GLU A 73 -5.74 -1.90 1.22
N ARG A 74 -4.63 -2.09 1.97
CA ARG A 74 -3.43 -1.23 1.87
C ARG A 74 -2.70 -1.31 0.52
N PRO A 75 -2.48 -2.49 -0.11
CA PRO A 75 -1.88 -2.56 -1.44
C PRO A 75 -2.83 -2.13 -2.58
N LEU A 76 -4.15 -2.21 -2.41
CA LEU A 76 -5.12 -1.88 -3.47
C LEU A 76 -5.46 -0.38 -3.61
N GLY A 77 -4.78 0.50 -2.88
CA GLY A 77 -5.11 1.93 -2.90
C GLY A 77 -6.53 2.22 -2.36
N GLY A 78 -7.09 1.30 -1.57
CA GLY A 78 -8.30 1.55 -0.80
C GLY A 78 -8.03 2.63 0.23
N THR A 79 -9.05 3.43 0.55
CA THR A 79 -9.02 4.61 1.44
C THR A 79 -8.78 4.27 2.93
N GLY A 80 -7.85 3.34 3.21
CA GLY A 80 -7.36 2.97 4.53
C GLY A 80 -5.90 3.38 4.70
N ALA A 81 -5.69 4.53 5.34
CA ALA A 81 -4.41 5.22 5.50
C ALA A 81 -3.16 4.35 5.69
N SER A 82 -2.19 4.56 4.78
CA SER A 82 -0.73 4.72 4.99
C SER A 82 -0.08 4.92 3.61
N PRO A 83 1.02 5.68 3.40
CA PRO A 83 1.75 6.63 4.24
C PRO A 83 1.55 8.09 3.78
N GLY A 84 1.26 9.01 4.70
CA GLY A 84 0.83 10.39 4.39
C GLY A 84 -0.55 10.66 4.99
N GLU A 85 -0.65 10.41 6.29
CA GLU A 85 -1.89 10.41 7.06
C GLU A 85 -2.71 11.70 6.85
N SER A 86 -4.04 11.57 6.92
CA SER A 86 -4.97 12.69 6.76
C SER A 86 -4.58 13.86 7.65
N ASN A 87 -4.88 15.11 7.26
CA ASN A 87 -4.61 16.29 8.09
C ASN A 87 -5.13 16.14 9.53
N ALA A 88 -6.26 15.44 9.72
CA ALA A 88 -6.80 15.09 11.04
C ALA A 88 -5.83 14.31 11.93
N TRP A 89 -5.06 13.37 11.37
CA TRP A 89 -4.06 12.62 12.12
C TRP A 89 -2.94 13.54 12.62
N PHE A 90 -2.50 14.48 11.79
CA PHE A 90 -1.49 15.46 12.18
C PHE A 90 -2.01 16.37 13.31
N CYS A 91 -3.28 16.79 13.23
CA CYS A 91 -3.93 17.53 14.31
C CYS A 91 -3.94 16.74 15.63
N ASP A 92 -4.36 15.47 15.58
CA ASP A 92 -4.39 14.59 16.75
C ASP A 92 -2.98 14.32 17.32
N ALA A 93 -1.97 14.17 16.45
CA ALA A 93 -0.60 13.87 16.85
C ALA A 93 0.11 15.06 17.52
N PHE A 94 -0.23 16.28 17.12
CA PHE A 94 0.34 17.51 17.67
C PHE A 94 -0.56 18.20 18.70
N ASP A 95 -1.76 17.67 18.96
CA ASP A 95 -2.77 18.24 19.86
C ASP A 95 -3.16 19.68 19.46
N VAL A 96 -3.47 19.87 18.17
CA VAL A 96 -3.77 21.18 17.58
C VAL A 96 -5.07 21.18 16.78
N CYS A 97 -5.66 22.35 16.60
CA CYS A 97 -6.87 22.51 15.81
C CYS A 97 -6.64 22.28 14.31
N HIS A 98 -7.65 21.72 13.63
CA HIS A 98 -7.64 21.56 12.18
C HIS A 98 -8.09 22.85 11.51
N HIS A 99 -7.22 23.43 10.67
CA HIS A 99 -7.55 24.59 9.85
C HIS A 99 -7.61 24.23 8.37
N GLU A 100 -8.63 24.74 7.68
CA GLU A 100 -8.75 24.60 6.23
C GLU A 100 -7.62 25.36 5.51
N TYR A 101 -7.11 24.75 4.45
CA TYR A 101 -6.09 25.39 3.62
C TYR A 101 -6.72 26.53 2.80
N VAL A 102 -6.24 27.74 3.02
CA VAL A 102 -6.61 28.92 2.22
C VAL A 102 -5.54 29.15 1.16
N PRO A 103 -5.85 28.99 -0.14
CA PRO A 103 -4.87 29.24 -1.19
C PRO A 103 -4.47 30.72 -1.21
N GLY A 104 -3.17 30.97 -1.40
CA GLY A 104 -2.65 32.32 -1.50
C GLY A 104 -3.32 33.10 -2.64
N GLY A 105 -3.83 34.29 -2.32
CA GLY A 105 -4.38 35.21 -3.31
C GLY A 105 -3.32 35.78 -4.25
N LYS A 106 -3.75 36.45 -5.32
CA LYS A 106 -2.83 37.17 -6.23
C LYS A 106 -2.02 38.18 -5.42
N ARG A 107 -0.69 38.09 -5.52
CA ARG A 107 0.22 39.06 -4.90
C ARG A 107 -0.14 40.45 -5.42
N ARG A 108 -0.51 41.36 -4.52
CA ARG A 108 -0.77 42.75 -4.91
C ARG A 108 0.55 43.35 -5.41
N SER A 109 0.56 43.73 -6.69
CA SER A 109 1.63 44.52 -7.28
C SER A 109 1.54 45.93 -6.70
N GLY A 110 2.54 46.34 -5.95
CA GLY A 110 2.63 47.66 -5.34
C GLY A 110 4.07 48.11 -5.23
N ARG A 111 4.27 49.41 -5.02
CA ARG A 111 5.60 49.97 -4.74
C ARG A 111 6.18 49.32 -3.49
N SER A 112 7.42 48.86 -3.56
CA SER A 112 8.17 48.44 -2.38
C SER A 112 8.66 49.66 -1.62
N PHE A 113 8.42 49.70 -0.31
CA PHE A 113 8.93 50.74 0.58
C PHE A 113 10.27 50.32 1.20
N SER A 114 11.14 51.29 1.44
CA SER A 114 12.32 51.05 2.27
C SER A 114 11.91 50.84 3.74
N ARG A 115 12.81 50.27 4.56
CA ARG A 115 12.54 50.03 5.98
C ARG A 115 12.14 51.32 6.72
N ASP A 116 12.83 52.42 6.42
CA ASP A 116 12.63 53.70 7.08
C ASP A 116 11.32 54.36 6.62
N GLU A 117 11.00 54.26 5.33
CA GLU A 117 9.72 54.71 4.77
C GLU A 117 8.54 53.94 5.40
N ALA A 118 8.66 52.62 5.57
CA ALA A 118 7.63 51.79 6.19
C ALA A 118 7.44 52.11 7.68
N ALA A 119 8.52 52.37 8.41
CA ALA A 119 8.47 52.73 9.82
C ALA A 119 7.77 54.10 10.04
N ALA A 120 8.06 55.08 9.18
CA ALA A 120 7.40 56.39 9.22
C ALA A 120 5.89 56.28 8.95
N MET A 121 5.49 55.50 7.93
CA MET A 121 4.06 55.28 7.61
C MET A 121 3.31 54.57 8.74
N LEU A 122 3.95 53.61 9.41
CA LEU A 122 3.35 52.94 10.58
C LEU A 122 3.16 53.91 11.75
N ALA A 123 4.14 54.77 12.03
CA ALA A 123 4.03 55.77 13.09
C ALA A 123 2.90 56.79 12.82
N GLU A 124 2.78 57.24 11.57
CA GLU A 124 1.68 58.11 11.13
C GLU A 124 0.32 57.43 11.25
N ALA A 125 0.21 56.17 10.83
CA ALA A 125 -1.02 55.39 10.94
C ALA A 125 -1.43 55.19 12.40
N ILE A 126 -0.49 54.85 13.28
CA ILE A 126 -0.76 54.68 14.72
C ILE A 126 -1.23 56.00 15.35
N ALA A 127 -0.58 57.12 15.03
CA ALA A 127 -0.98 58.43 15.53
C ALA A 127 -2.40 58.85 15.07
N ASN A 128 -2.79 58.45 13.85
CA ASN A 128 -4.10 58.73 13.27
C ASN A 128 -5.22 57.77 13.73
N THR A 129 -4.90 56.68 14.44
CA THR A 129 -5.90 55.66 14.83
C THR A 129 -6.18 55.73 16.35
N PRO A 130 -7.24 56.42 16.80
CA PRO A 130 -7.50 56.65 18.22
C PRO A 130 -7.94 55.40 19.01
N VAL A 131 -8.47 54.38 18.33
CA VAL A 131 -8.80 53.08 18.93
C VAL A 131 -8.17 51.98 18.08
N MET A 132 -7.20 51.28 18.65
CA MET A 132 -6.54 50.15 18.00
C MET A 132 -7.50 48.94 18.00
N PRO A 133 -7.59 48.16 16.91
CA PRO A 133 -8.35 46.91 16.92
C PRO A 133 -7.80 45.95 17.97
N GLU A 134 -8.70 45.13 18.53
CA GLU A 134 -8.33 44.08 19.46
C GLU A 134 -7.42 43.05 18.77
N VAL A 135 -6.34 42.67 19.44
CA VAL A 135 -5.42 41.64 18.95
C VAL A 135 -6.06 40.28 19.20
N TYR A 136 -6.52 39.64 18.14
CA TYR A 136 -7.04 38.27 18.20
C TYR A 136 -5.88 37.27 18.10
N GLN A 137 -5.67 36.47 19.14
CA GLN A 137 -4.76 35.32 19.09
C GLN A 137 -5.51 34.14 18.45
N CYS A 138 -4.99 33.65 17.33
CA CYS A 138 -5.51 32.42 16.73
C CYS A 138 -5.21 31.22 17.63
N GLU A 139 -6.07 30.20 17.56
CA GLU A 139 -5.84 28.90 18.18
C GLU A 139 -4.56 28.24 17.64
N ASP A 140 -3.96 27.38 18.46
CA ASP A 140 -2.75 26.65 18.06
C ASP A 140 -3.08 25.70 16.91
N GLY A 141 -2.31 25.82 15.82
CA GLY A 141 -2.55 25.13 14.57
C GLY A 141 -1.26 24.84 13.81
N ILE A 142 -1.28 23.84 12.94
CA ILE A 142 -0.16 23.56 12.04
C ILE A 142 -0.16 24.57 10.90
N ALA A 143 1.02 25.10 10.56
CA ALA A 143 1.18 25.99 9.42
C ALA A 143 0.76 25.30 8.11
N ALA A 144 -0.35 25.74 7.52
CA ALA A 144 -0.88 25.19 6.27
C ALA A 144 -0.13 25.77 5.04
N GLY A 145 1.18 25.51 4.92
CA GLY A 145 1.98 25.94 3.77
C GLY A 145 1.51 25.32 2.45
N THR A 146 0.91 24.13 2.52
CA THR A 146 0.25 23.43 1.42
C THR A 146 -1.07 22.85 1.91
N ALA A 147 -1.89 22.34 0.97
CA ALA A 147 -3.16 21.70 1.31
C ALA A 147 -3.01 20.42 2.16
N ARG A 148 -1.83 19.80 2.19
CA ARG A 148 -1.55 18.57 2.95
C ARG A 148 -0.47 18.83 3.99
N TYR A 149 -0.80 18.63 5.27
CA TYR A 149 0.15 18.85 6.36
C TYR A 149 1.39 17.95 6.24
N ALA A 150 1.24 16.74 5.69
CA ALA A 150 2.35 15.83 5.44
C ALA A 150 3.49 16.44 4.61
N ASP A 151 3.21 17.39 3.72
CA ASP A 151 4.22 18.04 2.87
C ASP A 151 5.21 18.89 3.67
N ASN A 152 4.78 19.41 4.83
CA ASN A 152 5.66 20.13 5.75
C ASN A 152 6.61 19.17 6.51
N PHE A 153 6.26 17.89 6.60
CA PHE A 153 6.97 16.89 7.39
C PHE A 153 7.58 15.80 6.50
N ILE A 154 8.53 16.19 5.64
CA ILE A 154 9.21 15.28 4.69
C ILE A 154 9.82 14.06 5.41
N GLY A 155 10.35 14.23 6.63
CA GLY A 155 10.89 13.13 7.42
C GLY A 155 9.85 12.13 7.96
N MET A 156 8.59 12.54 8.05
CA MET A 156 7.48 11.68 8.48
C MET A 156 6.77 11.00 7.32
N LYS A 157 7.02 11.46 6.08
CA LYS A 157 6.65 10.70 4.89
C LYS A 157 7.52 9.46 4.80
N LYS A 158 6.96 8.29 5.13
CA LYS A 158 7.47 7.03 4.60
C LYS A 158 7.25 7.05 3.09
N ALA A 159 8.19 7.59 2.33
CA ALA A 159 8.26 7.28 0.92
C ALA A 159 8.39 5.76 0.79
N PRO A 160 7.67 5.10 -0.14
CA PRO A 160 7.98 3.72 -0.49
C PRO A 160 9.37 3.71 -1.14
N LYS A 161 10.41 3.68 -0.31
CA LYS A 161 11.74 3.28 -0.78
C LYS A 161 11.59 1.81 -1.14
N GLY A 162 11.68 1.54 -2.44
CA GLY A 162 11.52 0.22 -3.01
C GLY A 162 12.36 -0.82 -2.26
N SER A 163 11.66 -1.69 -1.53
CA SER A 163 12.11 -3.02 -1.15
C SER A 163 10.94 -3.73 -0.45
N GLY A 164 10.45 -4.81 -1.07
CA GLY A 164 9.74 -5.88 -0.38
C GLY A 164 8.43 -5.49 0.32
N GLY A 165 7.43 -5.06 -0.45
CA GLY A 165 6.08 -5.49 -0.07
C GLY A 165 6.06 -7.02 -0.12
N SER A 166 5.43 -7.67 0.87
CA SER A 166 5.10 -9.09 0.76
C SER A 166 4.40 -9.30 -0.59
N ILE A 167 4.90 -10.21 -1.43
CA ILE A 167 4.28 -10.60 -2.70
C ILE A 167 2.80 -10.85 -2.41
N ALA A 168 1.90 -10.12 -3.07
CA ALA A 168 0.48 -10.31 -2.85
C ALA A 168 0.13 -11.77 -3.19
N TRP A 169 -0.82 -12.37 -2.49
CA TRP A 169 -1.17 -13.77 -2.78
C TRP A 169 -1.70 -13.93 -4.22
N GLN A 170 -2.33 -12.88 -4.77
CA GLN A 170 -2.67 -12.79 -6.19
C GLN A 170 -1.42 -12.85 -7.08
N ASP A 171 -0.41 -12.02 -6.81
CA ASP A 171 0.86 -12.04 -7.57
C ASP A 171 1.54 -13.41 -7.50
N LEU A 172 1.49 -14.08 -6.33
CA LEU A 172 2.04 -15.42 -6.17
C LEU A 172 1.24 -16.45 -6.99
N SER A 173 -0.08 -16.36 -6.98
CA SER A 173 -0.98 -17.21 -7.79
C SER A 173 -0.72 -17.00 -9.28
N ASP A 174 -0.62 -15.76 -9.73
CA ASP A 174 -0.33 -15.41 -11.12
C ASP A 174 1.04 -15.92 -11.54
N LYS A 175 2.05 -15.81 -10.67
CA LYS A 175 3.39 -16.37 -10.92
C LYS A 175 3.41 -17.88 -10.97
N ILE A 176 2.57 -18.56 -10.18
CA ILE A 176 2.41 -20.02 -10.26
C ILE A 176 1.77 -20.41 -11.60
N ALA A 177 0.66 -19.76 -11.98
CA ALA A 177 0.00 -20.02 -13.25
C ALA A 177 0.89 -19.70 -14.46
N GLU A 178 1.65 -18.60 -14.40
CA GLU A 178 2.64 -18.24 -15.41
C GLU A 178 3.75 -19.30 -15.52
N ARG A 179 4.25 -19.80 -14.38
CA ARG A 179 5.25 -20.88 -14.36
C ARG A 179 4.71 -22.16 -14.99
N GLU A 180 3.49 -22.56 -14.66
CA GLU A 180 2.85 -23.76 -15.22
C GLU A 180 2.71 -23.67 -16.75
N LYS A 181 2.33 -22.50 -17.27
CA LYS A 181 2.30 -22.24 -18.72
C LYS A 181 3.68 -22.35 -19.36
N TRP A 182 4.71 -21.80 -18.72
CA TRP A 182 6.09 -21.93 -19.22
C TRP A 182 6.60 -23.37 -19.17
N GLU A 183 6.25 -24.14 -18.15
CA GLU A 183 6.59 -25.57 -18.08
C GLU A 183 5.91 -26.37 -19.20
N GLU A 184 4.67 -26.03 -19.58
CA GLU A 184 4.00 -26.65 -20.72
C GLU A 184 4.66 -26.27 -22.06
N ILE A 185 4.99 -24.99 -22.24
CA ILE A 185 5.75 -24.51 -23.39
C ILE A 185 7.08 -25.26 -23.50
N GLU A 186 7.85 -25.35 -22.40
CA GLU A 186 9.14 -26.05 -22.37
C GLU A 186 9.00 -27.53 -22.75
N ARG A 187 7.97 -28.23 -22.26
CA ARG A 187 7.69 -29.63 -22.64
C ARG A 187 7.28 -29.81 -24.11
N SER A 188 6.76 -28.77 -24.74
CA SER A 188 6.36 -28.81 -26.16
C SER A 188 7.53 -28.58 -27.13
N LEU A 189 8.64 -28.00 -26.65
CA LEU A 189 9.84 -27.79 -27.45
C LEU A 189 10.70 -29.05 -27.53
N SER A 190 11.47 -29.17 -28.61
CA SER A 190 12.48 -30.22 -28.72
C SER A 190 13.70 -29.91 -27.85
N ASP A 191 14.40 -30.94 -27.36
CA ASP A 191 15.67 -30.78 -26.63
C ASP A 191 16.69 -29.97 -27.46
N GLU A 192 16.67 -30.13 -28.79
CA GLU A 192 17.52 -29.39 -29.70
C GLU A 192 17.20 -27.89 -29.68
N ASP A 193 15.91 -27.52 -29.78
CA ASP A 193 15.48 -26.12 -29.71
C ASP A 193 15.80 -25.50 -28.34
N LEU A 194 15.61 -26.25 -27.25
CA LEU A 194 15.99 -25.80 -25.91
C LEU A 194 17.50 -25.55 -25.81
N THR A 195 18.34 -26.41 -26.38
CA THR A 195 19.79 -26.17 -26.41
C THR A 195 20.16 -24.95 -27.23
N VAL A 196 19.48 -24.69 -28.35
CA VAL A 196 19.66 -23.49 -29.18
C VAL A 196 19.30 -22.23 -28.40
N LEU A 197 18.13 -22.20 -27.77
CA LEU A 197 17.62 -21.03 -27.02
C LEU A 197 18.50 -20.73 -25.80
N ASN A 198 18.90 -21.77 -25.05
CA ASN A 198 19.83 -21.62 -23.92
C ASN A 198 21.22 -21.15 -24.35
N ALA A 199 21.75 -21.65 -25.47
CA ALA A 199 23.02 -21.17 -26.02
C ALA A 199 22.90 -19.72 -26.51
N ALA A 200 21.78 -19.35 -27.13
CA ALA A 200 21.55 -18.01 -27.65
C ALA A 200 21.55 -16.93 -26.57
N ALA A 201 21.13 -17.25 -25.34
CA ALA A 201 21.12 -16.30 -24.22
C ALA A 201 22.50 -15.70 -23.91
N ASN A 202 23.58 -16.45 -24.16
CA ASN A 202 24.95 -16.05 -23.83
C ASN A 202 25.89 -15.98 -25.06
N ALA A 203 25.42 -16.39 -26.24
CA ALA A 203 26.23 -16.45 -27.44
C ALA A 203 26.59 -15.05 -27.96
N LYS A 204 27.85 -14.87 -28.35
CA LYS A 204 28.35 -13.64 -29.00
C LYS A 204 28.22 -13.70 -30.52
N SER A 205 28.03 -14.89 -31.08
CA SER A 205 27.90 -15.08 -32.53
C SER A 205 27.02 -16.28 -32.89
N TYR A 206 26.44 -16.27 -34.09
CA TYR A 206 25.67 -17.40 -34.62
C TYR A 206 26.50 -18.69 -34.75
N ALA A 207 27.82 -18.59 -34.92
CA ALA A 207 28.68 -19.76 -35.00
C ALA A 207 28.68 -20.55 -33.67
N GLU A 208 28.68 -19.86 -32.54
CA GLU A 208 28.62 -20.49 -31.20
C GLU A 208 27.31 -21.25 -30.99
N ILE A 209 26.20 -20.72 -31.49
CA ILE A 209 24.88 -21.38 -31.43
C ILE A 209 24.91 -22.67 -32.25
N GLY A 210 25.40 -22.63 -33.50
CA GLY A 210 25.48 -23.83 -34.33
C GLY A 210 26.42 -24.91 -33.76
N LEU A 211 27.52 -24.49 -33.14
CA LEU A 211 28.45 -25.40 -32.46
C LEU A 211 27.83 -26.06 -31.22
N ALA A 212 26.98 -25.34 -30.46
CA ALA A 212 26.27 -25.89 -29.30
C ALA A 212 25.38 -27.08 -29.68
N VAL A 213 24.84 -27.05 -30.89
CA VAL A 213 24.01 -28.12 -31.48
C VAL A 213 24.82 -29.11 -32.32
N ARG A 214 26.15 -29.17 -32.09
CA ARG A 214 27.06 -30.12 -32.74
C ARG A 214 27.11 -30.00 -34.27
N GLN A 215 26.76 -28.85 -34.84
CA GLN A 215 26.95 -28.61 -36.26
C GLN A 215 28.44 -28.44 -36.59
N SER A 216 28.83 -28.73 -37.84
CA SER A 216 30.22 -28.54 -38.26
C SER A 216 30.61 -27.05 -38.21
N PRO A 217 31.86 -26.70 -37.85
CA PRO A 217 32.27 -25.30 -37.68
C PRO A 217 32.06 -24.44 -38.92
N GLU A 218 32.29 -24.99 -40.12
CA GLU A 218 32.07 -24.29 -41.38
C GLU A 218 30.59 -24.04 -41.64
N TYR A 219 29.72 -25.01 -41.35
CA TYR A 219 28.29 -24.89 -41.52
C TYR A 219 27.68 -23.92 -40.51
N ALA A 220 28.05 -24.05 -39.23
CA ALA A 220 27.62 -23.19 -38.13
C ALA A 220 27.92 -21.72 -38.41
N ARG A 221 29.13 -21.41 -38.89
CA ARG A 221 29.56 -20.05 -39.25
C ARG A 221 28.81 -19.48 -40.45
N ARG A 222 28.53 -20.29 -41.49
CA ARG A 222 27.92 -19.80 -42.72
C ARG A 222 26.41 -19.63 -42.63
N LYS A 223 25.69 -20.66 -42.18
CA LYS A 223 24.22 -20.70 -42.25
C LYS A 223 23.56 -21.43 -41.07
N GLY A 224 24.22 -22.45 -40.54
CA GLY A 224 23.65 -23.41 -39.59
C GLY A 224 23.14 -22.78 -38.30
N GLY A 225 23.96 -21.97 -37.63
CA GLY A 225 23.56 -21.38 -36.35
C GLY A 225 22.45 -20.34 -36.47
N ARG A 226 22.47 -19.52 -37.55
CA ARG A 226 21.39 -18.58 -37.85
C ARG A 226 20.08 -19.32 -38.15
N ARG A 227 20.14 -20.39 -38.96
CA ARG A 227 18.95 -21.19 -39.32
C ARG A 227 18.36 -21.91 -38.11
N ALA A 228 19.22 -22.50 -37.27
CA ALA A 228 18.79 -23.16 -36.04
C ALA A 228 18.09 -22.18 -35.08
N LEU A 229 18.66 -20.98 -34.89
CA LEU A 229 18.02 -19.98 -34.02
C LEU A 229 16.67 -19.52 -34.55
N ILE A 230 16.55 -19.28 -35.86
CA ILE A 230 15.27 -18.88 -36.47
C ILE A 230 14.23 -19.99 -36.26
N ALA A 231 14.58 -21.24 -36.56
CA ALA A 231 13.67 -22.38 -36.37
C ALA A 231 13.24 -22.54 -34.91
N ALA A 232 14.17 -22.46 -33.95
CA ALA A 232 13.87 -22.56 -32.53
C ALA A 232 12.97 -21.40 -32.04
N ASN A 233 13.16 -20.18 -32.57
CA ASN A 233 12.30 -19.04 -32.26
C ASN A 233 10.89 -19.20 -32.86
N ASP A 234 10.79 -19.65 -34.11
CA ASP A 234 9.49 -19.92 -34.75
C ASP A 234 8.72 -21.01 -33.97
N ASN A 235 9.40 -22.07 -33.53
CA ASN A 235 8.84 -23.12 -32.69
C ASN A 235 8.41 -22.60 -31.31
N LEU A 236 9.22 -21.74 -30.67
CA LEU A 236 8.88 -21.10 -29.40
C LEU A 236 7.64 -20.22 -29.52
N MET A 237 7.56 -19.39 -30.57
CA MET A 237 6.41 -18.52 -30.81
C MET A 237 5.14 -19.31 -31.11
N ALA A 238 5.26 -20.41 -31.85
CA ALA A 238 4.16 -21.35 -32.06
C ALA A 238 3.68 -21.95 -30.73
N ALA A 239 4.60 -22.41 -29.88
CA ALA A 239 4.28 -22.96 -28.56
C ALA A 239 3.60 -21.93 -27.63
N ILE A 240 4.11 -20.69 -27.58
CA ILE A 240 3.49 -19.59 -26.83
C ILE A 240 2.08 -19.31 -27.34
N SER A 241 1.88 -19.26 -28.65
CA SER A 241 0.55 -19.01 -29.23
C SER A 241 -0.44 -20.14 -28.89
N ALA A 242 0.02 -21.39 -28.89
CA ALA A 242 -0.81 -22.54 -28.52
C ALA A 242 -1.20 -22.50 -27.03
N ALA A 243 -0.25 -22.18 -26.14
CA ALA A 243 -0.47 -22.09 -24.70
C ALA A 243 -1.29 -20.87 -24.25
N THR A 244 -1.45 -19.85 -25.11
CA THR A 244 -2.26 -18.65 -24.82
C THR A 244 -3.63 -18.67 -25.47
N ALA A 245 -3.83 -19.49 -26.52
CA ALA A 245 -5.12 -19.68 -27.18
C ALA A 245 -6.00 -20.77 -26.52
N ALA A 246 -5.42 -21.63 -25.67
CA ALA A 246 -6.10 -22.58 -24.81
C ALA A 246 -6.64 -21.90 -23.54
#